data_AF-A0A1F8P7F2-F1
#
_entry.id   AF-A0A1F8P7F2-F1
#
_cell.length_a   1.000
_cell.length_b   1.000
_cell.length_c   1.000
_cell.angle_alpha   90.00
_cell.angle_beta   90.00
_cell.angle_gamma   90.00
#
_symmetry.space_group_name_H-M   'P 1'
#
loop_
_entity.id
_entity.type
_entity.pdbx_description
1 polymer ?
#
loop_
_entity_poly.entity_id
_entity_poly.type
_entity_poly.pdbx_seq_one_letter_code
_entity_poly.pdbx_strand_id
1 'polypeptide(L)'
;MYCPERIMNRAESAVFVVRGVHGADFTPPDPAEKIFDDVALTEWYAKWAKQLWIDGYTAGCGTDPLTYCPLQEHTIAEGSVFYLRMKNGADYAPPDPTGMFADVPLEPGMPDGLRRLTERESCCPVKLNLSCRLAPWMDSIVLQVHI
;
A
#
# COMPACT_ATOMS: atom_id res chain seq x y z
N MET A 1 -2.87 27.01 6.06
CA MET A 1 -1.69 26.80 6.94
C MET A 1 -1.13 25.43 6.62
N TYR A 2 0.19 25.29 6.46
CA TYR A 2 0.83 24.11 5.81
C TYR A 2 1.22 22.97 6.79
N CYS A 3 1.29 23.21 8.10
CA CYS A 3 1.53 22.22 9.18
C CYS A 3 2.63 21.15 8.85
N PRO A 4 3.89 21.56 8.65
CA PRO A 4 4.96 20.69 8.17
C PRO A 4 5.37 19.57 9.15
N GLU A 5 5.05 19.68 10.42
CA GLU A 5 5.37 18.66 11.44
C GLU A 5 4.30 17.56 11.56
N ARG A 6 3.16 17.71 10.88
CA ARG A 6 2.06 16.75 10.99
C ARG A 6 2.35 15.52 10.12
N ILE A 7 2.23 14.34 10.74
CA ILE A 7 2.29 13.07 10.00
C ILE A 7 1.08 12.99 9.06
N MET A 8 1.38 12.63 7.81
CA MET A 8 0.39 12.43 6.75
C MET A 8 -0.29 11.07 6.92
N ASN A 9 -1.60 11.01 6.70
CA ASN A 9 -2.32 9.73 6.66
C ASN A 9 -2.42 9.18 5.23
N ARG A 10 -2.87 7.93 5.09
CA ARG A 10 -3.00 7.26 3.78
C ARG A 10 -3.96 8.00 2.84
N ALA A 11 -5.07 8.53 3.35
CA ALA A 11 -6.02 9.33 2.57
C ALA A 11 -5.39 10.58 1.93
N GLU A 12 -4.54 11.29 2.69
CA GLU A 12 -3.81 12.44 2.18
C GLU A 12 -2.72 12.02 1.19
N SER A 13 -2.03 10.91 1.45
CA SER A 13 -1.05 10.35 0.52
C SER A 13 -1.68 10.01 -0.83
N ALA A 14 -2.91 9.50 -0.86
CA ALA A 14 -3.64 9.22 -2.09
C ALA A 14 -3.73 10.45 -3.01
N VAL A 15 -3.97 11.63 -2.42
CA VAL A 15 -4.06 12.89 -3.17
C VAL A 15 -2.72 13.19 -3.86
N PHE A 16 -1.61 13.03 -3.16
CA PHE A 16 -0.28 13.28 -3.73
C PHE A 16 0.06 12.34 -4.86
N VAL A 17 -0.24 11.03 -4.71
CA VAL A 17 0.05 10.05 -5.75
C VAL A 17 -0.83 10.30 -6.99
N VAL A 18 -2.14 10.42 -6.81
CA VAL A 18 -3.07 10.62 -7.92
C VAL A 18 -2.77 11.91 -8.67
N ARG A 19 -2.50 13.03 -7.97
CA ARG A 19 -2.10 14.28 -8.65
C ARG A 19 -0.69 14.23 -9.24
N GLY A 20 0.21 13.47 -8.64
CA GLY A 20 1.55 13.28 -9.20
C GLY A 20 1.52 12.48 -10.51
N VAL A 21 0.54 11.60 -10.69
CA VAL A 21 0.35 10.80 -11.91
C VAL A 21 -0.48 11.53 -12.97
N HIS A 22 -1.60 12.14 -12.59
CA HIS A 22 -2.56 12.75 -13.53
C HIS A 22 -2.39 14.26 -13.73
N GLY A 23 -1.58 14.91 -12.89
CA GLY A 23 -1.37 16.37 -12.87
C GLY A 23 -2.06 17.07 -11.70
N ALA A 24 -1.54 18.26 -11.35
CA ALA A 24 -1.95 18.99 -10.15
C ALA A 24 -3.44 19.41 -10.14
N ASP A 25 -4.00 19.69 -11.32
CA ASP A 25 -5.39 20.12 -11.49
C ASP A 25 -6.37 18.94 -11.55
N PHE A 26 -5.87 17.71 -11.62
CA PHE A 26 -6.71 16.54 -11.68
C PHE A 26 -7.53 16.38 -10.39
N THR A 27 -8.83 16.17 -10.57
CA THR A 27 -9.78 15.90 -9.49
C THR A 27 -10.62 14.69 -9.93
N PRO A 28 -10.50 13.53 -9.24
CA PRO A 28 -11.30 12.38 -9.58
C PRO A 28 -12.79 12.67 -9.40
N PRO A 29 -13.68 12.02 -10.19
CA PRO A 29 -15.11 12.07 -9.98
C PRO A 29 -15.50 11.40 -8.65
N ASP A 30 -16.59 11.85 -8.05
CA ASP A 30 -17.09 11.23 -6.81
C ASP A 30 -17.52 9.77 -7.08
N PRO A 31 -17.22 8.82 -6.17
CA PRO A 31 -17.49 7.41 -6.39
C PRO A 31 -18.99 7.10 -6.30
N ALA A 32 -19.51 6.40 -7.31
CA ALA A 32 -20.89 5.88 -7.30
C ALA A 32 -21.07 4.59 -6.47
N GLU A 33 -19.98 3.88 -6.19
CA GLU A 33 -19.99 2.57 -5.54
C GLU A 33 -18.80 2.43 -4.58
N LYS A 34 -18.98 1.58 -3.57
CA LYS A 34 -17.99 1.34 -2.52
C LYS A 34 -17.00 0.27 -2.99
N ILE A 35 -15.70 0.60 -3.00
CA ILE A 35 -14.62 -0.36 -3.30
C ILE A 35 -14.04 -0.94 -2.00
N PHE A 36 -13.74 -0.07 -1.04
CA PHE A 36 -13.17 -0.45 0.26
C PHE A 36 -14.23 -0.39 1.35
N ASP A 37 -14.26 -1.38 2.22
CA ASP A 37 -15.29 -1.51 3.25
C ASP A 37 -15.19 -0.44 4.34
N ASP A 38 -14.02 0.15 4.54
CA ASP A 38 -13.78 1.21 5.52
C ASP A 38 -13.80 2.63 4.91
N VAL A 39 -14.26 2.77 3.66
CA VAL A 39 -14.36 4.07 2.97
C VAL A 39 -15.82 4.34 2.61
N ALA A 40 -16.47 5.25 3.34
CA ALA A 40 -17.82 5.69 3.01
C ALA A 40 -17.82 6.64 1.79
N LEU A 41 -18.84 6.57 0.93
CA LEU A 41 -18.92 7.36 -0.30
C LEU A 41 -18.95 8.87 -0.07
N THR A 42 -19.43 9.30 1.09
CA THR A 42 -19.53 10.71 1.48
C THR A 42 -18.22 11.30 2.01
N GLU A 43 -17.19 10.49 2.20
CA GLU A 43 -15.90 10.94 2.69
C GLU A 43 -15.12 11.69 1.60
N TRP A 44 -14.45 12.78 1.96
CA TRP A 44 -13.72 13.62 1.02
C TRP A 44 -12.61 12.85 0.27
N TYR A 45 -12.05 11.82 0.91
CA TYR A 45 -10.99 10.97 0.37
C TYR A 45 -11.50 9.78 -0.46
N ALA A 46 -12.82 9.52 -0.49
CA ALA A 46 -13.36 8.33 -1.14
C ALA A 46 -13.01 8.25 -2.62
N LYS A 47 -13.09 9.39 -3.32
CA LYS A 47 -12.71 9.50 -4.74
C LYS A 47 -11.21 9.29 -4.99
N TRP A 48 -10.38 9.72 -4.05
CA TRP A 48 -8.93 9.58 -4.14
C TRP A 48 -8.50 8.14 -3.89
N ALA A 49 -9.09 7.47 -2.89
CA ALA A 49 -8.87 6.06 -2.63
C ALA A 49 -9.34 5.19 -3.83
N LYS A 50 -10.52 5.49 -4.38
CA LYS A 50 -11.04 4.82 -5.59
C LYS A 50 -10.09 5.01 -6.78
N GLN A 51 -9.64 6.23 -7.05
CA GLN A 51 -8.75 6.49 -8.17
C GLN A 51 -7.40 5.79 -7.98
N LEU A 52 -6.82 5.84 -6.79
CA LEU A 52 -5.57 5.17 -6.46
C LEU A 52 -5.64 3.65 -6.69
N TRP A 53 -6.80 3.04 -6.43
CA TRP A 53 -7.08 1.63 -6.73
C TRP A 53 -7.17 1.37 -8.23
N ILE A 54 -7.93 2.19 -8.97
CA ILE A 54 -8.07 2.08 -10.44
C ILE A 54 -6.71 2.22 -11.13
N ASP A 55 -5.88 3.13 -10.66
CA ASP A 55 -4.54 3.38 -11.19
C ASP A 55 -3.51 2.28 -10.81
N GLY A 56 -3.90 1.31 -9.98
CA GLY A 56 -3.05 0.18 -9.59
C GLY A 56 -1.98 0.50 -8.54
N TYR A 57 -2.05 1.67 -7.89
CA TYR A 57 -1.03 2.08 -6.90
C TYR A 57 -1.29 1.55 -5.49
N THR A 58 -2.47 0.99 -5.19
CA THR A 58 -2.78 0.43 -3.88
C THR A 58 -3.45 -0.93 -3.97
N ALA A 59 -3.08 -1.84 -3.07
CA ALA A 59 -3.77 -3.11 -2.85
C ALA A 59 -4.71 -3.07 -1.61
N GLY A 60 -4.84 -1.91 -0.97
CA GLY A 60 -5.48 -1.79 0.35
C GLY A 60 -4.54 -2.17 1.50
N CYS A 61 -5.09 -2.20 2.72
CA CYS A 61 -4.44 -2.68 3.95
C CYS A 61 -4.99 -4.04 4.41
N GLY A 62 -6.13 -4.47 3.87
CA GLY A 62 -6.75 -5.76 4.13
C GLY A 62 -7.50 -6.27 2.90
N THR A 63 -7.66 -7.58 2.76
CA THR A 63 -8.19 -8.22 1.55
C THR A 63 -9.55 -8.90 1.73
N ASP A 64 -9.95 -9.22 2.97
CA ASP A 64 -11.24 -9.83 3.26
C ASP A 64 -11.73 -9.42 4.67
N PRO A 65 -12.56 -8.36 4.79
CA PRO A 65 -13.02 -7.49 3.71
C PRO A 65 -11.89 -6.63 3.12
N LEU A 66 -12.05 -6.20 1.86
CA LEU A 66 -11.13 -5.26 1.23
C LEU A 66 -11.19 -3.90 1.93
N THR A 67 -10.09 -3.43 2.50
CA THR A 67 -10.01 -2.17 3.28
C THR A 67 -8.84 -1.32 2.85
N TYR A 68 -8.96 0.00 2.99
CA TYR A 68 -7.95 0.99 2.57
C TYR A 68 -7.11 1.55 3.72
N CYS A 69 -7.68 1.62 4.92
CA CYS A 69 -7.17 2.24 6.13
C CYS A 69 -6.84 3.74 5.97
N PRO A 70 -7.83 4.59 5.60
CA PRO A 70 -7.59 5.98 5.23
C PRO A 70 -6.94 6.83 6.33
N LEU A 71 -7.23 6.53 7.59
CA LEU A 71 -6.77 7.28 8.76
C LEU A 71 -5.47 6.75 9.37
N GLN A 72 -4.91 5.65 8.83
CA GLN A 72 -3.61 5.19 9.28
C GLN A 72 -2.51 6.16 8.83
N GLU A 73 -1.53 6.35 9.71
CA GLU A 73 -0.31 7.08 9.40
C GLU A 73 0.42 6.44 8.24
N HIS A 74 0.94 7.27 7.35
CA HIS A 74 1.67 6.84 6.18
C HIS A 74 3.17 6.89 6.45
N THR A 75 3.80 5.73 6.49
CA THR A 75 5.22 5.61 6.81
C THR A 75 6.11 6.04 5.65
N ILE A 76 7.37 6.40 5.93
CA ILE A 76 8.35 6.73 4.89
C ILE A 76 8.59 5.54 3.96
N ALA A 77 8.55 4.32 4.49
CA ALA A 77 8.68 3.11 3.70
C ALA A 77 7.52 2.99 2.69
N GLU A 78 6.28 3.24 3.11
CA GLU A 78 5.11 3.21 2.22
C GLU A 78 5.18 4.32 1.15
N GLY A 79 5.60 5.53 1.56
CA GLY A 79 5.83 6.63 0.62
C GLY A 79 6.90 6.33 -0.42
N SER A 80 7.97 5.64 -0.02
CA SER A 80 9.05 5.24 -0.93
C SER A 80 8.54 4.31 -2.05
N VAL A 81 7.57 3.44 -1.75
CA VAL A 81 6.88 2.60 -2.75
C VAL A 81 6.20 3.45 -3.80
N PHE A 82 5.40 4.42 -3.34
CA PHE A 82 4.63 5.27 -4.23
C PHE A 82 5.54 6.08 -5.13
N TYR A 83 6.57 6.74 -4.59
CA TYR A 83 7.49 7.51 -5.43
C TYR A 83 8.23 6.65 -6.45
N LEU A 84 8.62 5.43 -6.06
CA LEU A 84 9.28 4.50 -6.97
C LEU A 84 8.35 4.06 -8.11
N ARG A 85 7.10 3.69 -7.79
CA ARG A 85 6.10 3.26 -8.78
C ARG A 85 5.59 4.43 -9.62
N MET A 86 5.41 5.62 -9.07
CA MET A 86 5.03 6.81 -9.84
C MET A 86 6.07 7.14 -10.92
N LYS A 87 7.36 6.98 -10.60
CA LYS A 87 8.46 7.26 -11.53
C LYS A 87 8.62 6.19 -12.62
N ASN A 88 8.40 4.91 -12.28
CA ASN A 88 8.76 3.78 -13.15
C ASN A 88 7.55 2.99 -13.69
N GLY A 89 6.34 3.31 -13.25
CA GLY A 89 5.09 2.59 -13.55
C GLY A 89 4.54 1.84 -12.33
N ALA A 90 3.21 1.68 -12.29
CA ALA A 90 2.50 1.04 -11.18
C ALA A 90 2.96 -0.42 -10.92
N ASP A 91 3.30 -1.14 -11.98
CA ASP A 91 3.76 -2.53 -11.93
C ASP A 91 5.28 -2.69 -11.75
N TYR A 92 5.99 -1.58 -11.51
CA TYR A 92 7.44 -1.64 -11.35
C TYR A 92 7.85 -2.44 -10.11
N ALA A 93 8.65 -3.49 -10.34
CA ALA A 93 9.32 -4.27 -9.31
C ALA A 93 10.83 -3.93 -9.33
N PRO A 94 11.38 -3.34 -8.24
CA PRO A 94 12.82 -3.13 -8.16
C PRO A 94 13.58 -4.46 -8.08
N PRO A 95 14.87 -4.51 -8.49
CA PRO A 95 15.72 -5.66 -8.25
C PRO A 95 15.91 -5.90 -6.74
N ASP A 96 16.33 -7.12 -6.40
CA ASP A 96 16.53 -7.52 -5.00
C ASP A 96 17.46 -6.56 -4.24
N PRO A 97 17.13 -6.22 -2.98
CA PRO A 97 17.91 -5.29 -2.19
C PRO A 97 19.29 -5.88 -1.83
N THR A 98 20.33 -5.05 -1.92
CA THR A 98 21.72 -5.48 -1.64
C THR A 98 22.22 -5.17 -0.23
N GLY A 99 21.34 -4.73 0.69
CA GLY A 99 21.76 -4.54 2.09
C GLY A 99 22.48 -3.25 2.42
N MET A 100 22.02 -2.12 1.90
CA MET A 100 22.63 -0.81 2.19
C MET A 100 22.24 -0.24 3.57
N PHE A 101 21.10 -0.65 4.12
CA PHE A 101 20.56 -0.14 5.38
C PHE A 101 20.54 -1.24 6.45
N ALA A 102 21.13 -0.98 7.61
CA ALA A 102 21.24 -1.97 8.70
C ALA A 102 19.91 -2.24 9.42
N ASP A 103 18.95 -1.32 9.30
CA ASP A 103 17.60 -1.37 9.88
C ASP A 103 16.55 -1.93 8.91
N VAL A 104 16.95 -2.29 7.69
CA VAL A 104 16.08 -2.93 6.69
C VAL A 104 16.52 -4.39 6.51
N PRO A 105 15.77 -5.38 7.01
CA PRO A 105 16.11 -6.80 6.86
C PRO A 105 16.20 -7.23 5.39
N LEU A 106 17.16 -8.11 5.08
CA LEU A 106 17.34 -8.73 3.76
C LEU A 106 16.81 -10.15 3.78
N GLU A 107 15.49 -10.32 3.66
CA GLU A 107 14.90 -11.66 3.59
C GLU A 107 14.81 -12.13 2.12
N PRO A 108 15.39 -13.29 1.77
CA PRO A 108 15.29 -13.85 0.42
C PRO A 108 13.90 -14.49 0.21
N GLY A 109 13.20 -14.04 -0.84
CA GLY A 109 11.87 -14.57 -1.21
C GLY A 109 10.71 -13.60 -0.95
N MET A 110 10.87 -12.34 -1.36
CA MET A 110 9.79 -11.34 -1.36
C MET A 110 9.17 -11.24 -2.77
N PRO A 111 8.25 -12.14 -3.17
CA PRO A 111 7.48 -11.92 -4.38
C PRO A 111 6.51 -10.76 -4.11
N ASP A 112 6.56 -9.75 -4.96
CA ASP A 112 5.94 -8.44 -4.78
C ASP A 112 6.74 -7.54 -3.83
N GLY A 113 7.69 -6.81 -4.43
CA GLY A 113 8.73 -6.03 -3.78
C GLY A 113 8.23 -4.78 -3.06
N LEU A 114 7.16 -4.89 -2.25
CA LEU A 114 6.81 -4.03 -1.11
C LEU A 114 5.59 -4.55 -0.30
N ARG A 115 5.27 -5.85 -0.36
CA ARG A 115 4.09 -6.44 0.31
C ARG A 115 4.28 -6.82 1.79
N ARG A 116 5.06 -6.04 2.55
CA ARG A 116 5.17 -6.15 4.03
C ARG A 116 5.26 -4.80 4.76
N LEU A 117 4.67 -3.74 4.22
CA LEU A 117 4.48 -2.50 4.99
C LEU A 117 3.07 -2.35 5.56
N THR A 118 2.11 -3.16 5.10
CA THR A 118 0.73 -3.18 5.60
C THR A 118 0.47 -4.27 6.64
N GLU A 119 1.41 -5.21 6.85
CA GLU A 119 1.34 -6.17 7.96
C GLU A 119 2.04 -5.56 9.19
N ARG A 120 1.28 -4.80 9.96
CA ARG A 120 1.70 -4.34 11.29
C ARG A 120 1.77 -5.53 12.26
N GLU A 121 2.79 -6.39 12.14
CA GLU A 121 3.18 -7.35 13.18
C GLU A 121 4.71 -7.47 13.39
N SER A 122 5.53 -6.59 12.80
CA SER A 122 7.01 -6.64 12.98
C SER A 122 7.63 -5.52 13.81
N CYS A 123 6.87 -4.86 14.69
CA CYS A 123 7.45 -4.58 16.00
C CYS A 123 7.27 -5.85 16.84
N CYS A 124 8.13 -6.84 16.64
CA CYS A 124 8.24 -7.93 17.60
C CYS A 124 8.63 -7.29 18.94
N PRO A 125 7.84 -7.42 20.03
CA PRO A 125 8.36 -7.08 21.33
C PRO A 125 9.50 -8.05 21.59
N VAL A 126 10.67 -7.49 21.90
CA VAL A 126 11.78 -8.25 22.47
C VAL A 126 11.23 -9.08 23.63
N LYS A 127 11.27 -10.41 23.48
CA LYS A 127 10.82 -11.49 24.38
C LYS A 127 9.35 -11.93 24.21
N LEU A 128 9.13 -13.06 23.53
CA LEU A 128 8.92 -14.36 24.18
C LEU A 128 8.82 -15.48 23.13
N ASN A 129 9.47 -16.59 23.45
CA ASN A 129 9.55 -17.84 22.71
C ASN A 129 8.14 -18.43 22.49
N LEU A 130 7.57 -18.40 21.27
CA LEU A 130 6.44 -19.26 20.84
C LEU A 130 6.31 -19.24 19.30
N SER A 131 6.24 -20.42 18.70
CA SER A 131 6.25 -20.67 17.26
C SER A 131 5.22 -19.86 16.45
N CYS A 132 5.70 -19.07 15.48
CA CYS A 132 4.88 -18.66 14.34
C CYS A 132 4.70 -19.86 13.41
N ARG A 133 3.50 -20.45 13.38
CA ARG A 133 3.11 -21.40 12.33
C ARG A 133 2.84 -20.63 11.05
N LEU A 134 3.46 -21.09 9.96
CA LEU A 134 3.17 -20.68 8.59
C LEU A 134 1.68 -20.86 8.29
N ALA A 135 1.00 -19.81 7.81
CA ALA A 135 -0.36 -19.92 7.30
C ALA A 135 -0.36 -20.46 5.85
N PRO A 136 -1.37 -21.25 5.43
CA PRO A 136 -1.27 -22.24 4.32
C PRO A 136 -1.68 -21.72 2.92
N TRP A 137 -1.60 -20.41 2.69
CA TRP A 137 -2.15 -19.72 1.52
C TRP A 137 -1.17 -19.47 0.35
N MET A 138 0.04 -20.04 0.37
CA MET A 138 1.03 -19.87 -0.72
C MET A 138 0.85 -20.79 -1.95
N ASP A 139 -0.18 -21.65 -1.99
CA ASP A 139 -0.30 -22.68 -3.04
C ASP A 139 -1.46 -22.52 -4.06
N SER A 140 -2.21 -21.41 -4.07
CA SER A 140 -3.44 -21.33 -4.89
C SER A 140 -3.46 -20.34 -6.07
N ILE A 141 -2.32 -19.82 -6.54
CA ILE A 141 -2.25 -18.97 -7.77
C ILE A 141 -1.32 -19.58 -8.84
N VAL A 142 -1.36 -20.91 -9.02
CA VAL A 142 -0.84 -21.55 -10.23
C VAL A 142 -1.84 -22.59 -10.73
N LEU A 143 -2.96 -22.15 -11.28
CA LEU A 143 -3.78 -22.96 -12.20
C LEU A 143 -4.93 -22.12 -12.76
N GLN A 144 -4.71 -21.53 -13.94
CA GLN A 144 -5.68 -21.44 -15.04
C GLN A 144 -5.14 -20.59 -16.20
N VAL A 145 -4.30 -21.21 -17.03
CA VAL A 145 -4.28 -20.92 -18.48
C VAL A 145 -4.42 -22.27 -19.17
N HIS A 146 -5.62 -22.53 -19.70
CA HIS A 146 -5.86 -23.52 -20.73
C HIS A 146 -5.71 -22.83 -22.08
N ILE A 147 -4.56 -23.02 -22.75
CA ILE A 147 -4.41 -23.48 -24.14
C ILE A 147 -3.10 -24.28 -24.17
#